data_AF-A0A7X4DIK9-F1
#
_entry.id   AF-A0A7X4DIK9-F1
#
_cell.length_a   1.000
_cell.length_b   1.000
_cell.length_c   1.000
_cell.angle_alpha   90.00
_cell.angle_beta   90.00
_cell.angle_gamma   90.00
#
_symmetry.space_group_name_H-M   'P 1'
#
loop_
_entity.id
_entity.type
_entity.pdbx_description
1 polymer ?
#
loop_
_entity_poly.entity_id
_entity_poly.type
_entity_poly.pdbx_seq_one_letter_code
_entity_poly.pdbx_strand_id
1 'polypeptide(L)'
;MEKIVSLCKRRGFVFQSSEIYGGAASVWDYGPLGVELRKNVADAWWSAMVHARDDIEGLDAGILMHPRVWEASGHVSGFTDPLLECKTCKKRWRADHLEEAACARKPSVAPGEHKDCDLGEPRLFNLMFKTFMGPVEEDASVVYLRPETAQGSYVNFLNVQQTSRQRVPFGIAQLGKAFRNEITPGNFIFRTR
;
A
#
# COMPACT_ATOMS: atom_id res chain seq x y z
N MET A 1 -21.90 -4.99 0.47
CA MET A 1 -20.68 -4.65 1.24
C MET A 1 -21.01 -4.07 2.62
N GLU A 2 -21.92 -3.09 2.72
CA GLU A 2 -22.25 -2.38 3.97
C GLU A 2 -22.57 -3.27 5.18
N LYS A 3 -23.33 -4.36 4.98
CA LYS A 3 -23.65 -5.33 6.04
C LYS A 3 -22.40 -5.91 6.71
N ILE A 4 -21.37 -6.20 5.93
CA ILE A 4 -20.09 -6.76 6.43
C ILE A 4 -19.32 -5.68 7.18
N VAL A 5 -19.19 -4.49 6.61
CA VAL A 5 -18.51 -3.34 7.26
C VAL A 5 -19.14 -3.02 8.61
N SER A 6 -20.48 -2.97 8.66
CA SER A 6 -21.23 -2.75 9.91
C SER A 6 -20.95 -3.85 10.94
N LEU A 7 -20.93 -5.12 10.53
CA LEU A 7 -20.61 -6.24 11.42
C LEU A 7 -19.19 -6.13 11.97
N CYS A 8 -18.20 -5.87 11.09
CA CYS A 8 -16.80 -5.75 11.48
C CYS A 8 -16.60 -4.67 12.54
N LYS A 9 -17.24 -3.51 12.38
CA LYS A 9 -17.18 -2.44 13.37
C LYS A 9 -17.85 -2.84 14.68
N ARG A 10 -19.10 -3.32 14.65
CA ARG A 10 -19.85 -3.67 15.88
C ARG A 10 -19.22 -4.82 16.68
N ARG A 11 -18.50 -5.72 16.02
CA ARG A 11 -17.88 -6.89 16.65
C ARG A 11 -16.39 -6.70 16.96
N GLY A 12 -15.81 -5.54 16.66
CA GLY A 12 -14.41 -5.28 16.99
C GLY A 12 -13.39 -5.98 16.09
N PHE A 13 -13.71 -6.13 14.80
CA PHE A 13 -12.76 -6.61 13.79
C PHE A 13 -11.97 -5.47 13.16
N VAL A 14 -12.64 -4.46 12.60
CA VAL A 14 -11.98 -3.38 11.85
C VAL A 14 -12.69 -2.06 12.15
N PHE A 15 -11.90 -1.02 12.40
CA PHE A 15 -12.33 0.35 12.66
C PHE A 15 -11.72 1.30 11.64
N GLN A 16 -12.43 2.41 11.37
CA GLN A 16 -11.86 3.51 10.62
C GLN A 16 -10.72 4.11 11.44
N SER A 17 -9.50 4.16 10.90
CA SER A 17 -8.39 4.73 11.65
C SER A 17 -8.63 6.21 11.92
N SER A 18 -8.31 6.67 13.12
CA SER A 18 -8.51 8.05 13.57
C SER A 18 -9.98 8.53 13.47
N GLU A 19 -10.95 7.63 13.71
CA GLU A 19 -12.38 7.90 13.54
C GLU A 19 -12.86 9.16 14.31
N ILE A 20 -12.41 9.35 15.54
CA ILE A 20 -12.81 10.51 16.38
C ILE A 20 -12.35 11.87 15.80
N TYR A 21 -11.40 11.85 14.87
CA TYR A 21 -10.88 13.03 14.18
C TYR A 21 -11.40 13.15 12.73
N GLY A 22 -12.46 12.40 12.37
CA GLY A 22 -13.03 12.39 11.02
C GLY A 22 -12.48 11.29 10.10
N GLY A 23 -11.53 10.48 10.59
CA GLY A 23 -11.01 9.32 9.89
C GLY A 23 -9.91 9.63 8.86
N ALA A 24 -8.94 8.73 8.77
CA ALA A 24 -7.93 8.72 7.71
C ALA A 24 -8.36 7.83 6.54
N ALA A 25 -8.65 8.43 5.39
CA ALA A 25 -9.18 7.71 4.23
C ALA A 25 -8.29 6.51 3.83
N SER A 26 -8.92 5.33 3.72
CA SER A 26 -8.25 4.04 3.41
C SER A 26 -7.16 3.59 4.38
N VAL A 27 -7.20 4.09 5.61
CA VAL A 27 -6.40 3.57 6.73
C VAL A 27 -7.35 2.97 7.76
N TRP A 28 -7.08 1.74 8.18
CA TRP A 28 -7.96 0.96 9.04
C TRP A 28 -7.20 0.34 10.21
N ASP A 29 -7.82 0.34 11.38
CA ASP A 29 -7.28 -0.28 12.58
C ASP A 29 -7.98 -1.63 12.83
N TYR A 30 -7.22 -2.65 13.22
CA TYR A 30 -7.77 -3.96 13.57
C TYR A 30 -8.08 -4.00 15.06
N GLY A 31 -9.35 -4.23 15.42
CA GLY A 31 -9.81 -4.32 16.80
C GLY A 31 -9.48 -5.66 17.46
N PRO A 32 -10.00 -5.93 18.68
CA PRO A 32 -9.64 -7.12 19.46
C PRO A 32 -9.84 -8.45 18.74
N LEU A 33 -10.95 -8.64 18.03
CA LEU A 33 -11.17 -9.88 17.25
C LEU A 33 -10.41 -9.86 15.92
N GLY A 34 -10.20 -8.67 15.35
CA GLY A 34 -9.51 -8.50 14.08
C GLY A 34 -8.02 -8.79 14.18
N VAL A 35 -7.37 -8.40 15.28
CA VAL A 35 -5.94 -8.67 15.49
C VAL A 35 -5.69 -10.16 15.67
N GLU A 36 -6.54 -10.86 16.43
CA GLU A 36 -6.45 -12.32 16.60
C GLU A 36 -6.69 -13.05 15.28
N LEU A 37 -7.73 -12.68 14.52
CA LEU A 37 -7.99 -13.27 13.22
C LEU A 37 -6.80 -13.06 12.27
N ARG A 38 -6.29 -11.83 12.19
CA ARG A 38 -5.16 -11.49 11.32
C ARG A 38 -3.90 -12.26 11.71
N LYS A 39 -3.64 -12.38 13.00
CA LYS A 39 -2.52 -13.16 13.55
C LYS A 39 -2.67 -14.63 13.18
N ASN A 40 -3.83 -15.24 13.43
CA ASN A 40 -4.07 -16.65 13.11
C ASN A 40 -3.88 -16.96 11.62
N VAL A 41 -4.32 -16.06 10.73
CA VAL A 41 -4.10 -16.21 9.28
C VAL A 41 -2.60 -16.10 8.93
N ALA A 42 -1.89 -15.14 9.52
CA ALA A 42 -0.46 -14.97 9.31
C ALA A 42 0.36 -16.17 9.82
N ASP A 43 0.04 -16.67 11.01
CA ASP A 43 0.69 -17.82 11.64
C ASP A 43 0.44 -19.11 10.83
N ALA A 44 -0.79 -19.32 10.36
CA ALA A 44 -1.13 -20.45 9.49
C ALA A 44 -0.34 -20.41 8.18
N TRP A 45 -0.24 -19.24 7.54
CA TRP A 45 0.55 -19.06 6.34
C TRP A 45 2.04 -19.29 6.59
N TRP A 46 2.58 -18.72 7.67
CA TRP A 46 3.99 -18.86 8.04
C TRP A 46 4.35 -20.32 8.33
N SER A 47 3.48 -21.02 9.05
CA SER A 47 3.67 -22.45 9.32
C SER A 47 3.68 -23.27 8.02
N ALA A 48 2.78 -22.97 7.08
CA ALA A 48 2.70 -23.70 5.81
C ALA A 48 3.88 -23.39 4.87
N MET A 49 4.34 -22.14 4.84
CA MET A 49 5.38 -21.69 3.91
C MET A 49 6.79 -21.87 4.44
N VAL A 50 7.03 -21.68 5.74
CA VAL A 50 8.37 -21.67 6.33
C VAL A 50 8.58 -22.91 7.20
N HIS A 51 7.69 -23.22 8.14
CA HIS A 51 7.95 -24.34 9.06
C HIS A 51 7.76 -25.72 8.41
N ALA A 52 6.81 -25.84 7.48
CA ALA A 52 6.50 -27.11 6.82
C ALA A 52 7.39 -27.41 5.61
N ARG A 53 8.35 -26.53 5.29
CA ARG A 53 9.18 -26.61 4.08
C ARG A 53 10.65 -26.42 4.42
N ASP A 54 11.49 -27.30 3.90
CA ASP A 54 12.94 -27.23 4.11
C ASP A 54 13.65 -26.29 3.11
N ASP A 55 12.91 -25.72 2.16
CA ASP A 55 13.44 -24.92 1.05
C ASP A 55 12.98 -23.46 1.07
N ILE A 56 12.41 -22.96 2.18
CA ILE A 56 11.99 -21.57 2.33
C ILE A 56 12.45 -21.00 3.67
N GLU A 57 13.25 -19.95 3.60
CA GLU A 57 13.78 -19.26 4.77
C GLU A 57 12.95 -18.02 5.12
N GLY A 58 12.85 -17.71 6.41
CA GLY A 58 12.17 -16.50 6.90
C GLY A 58 13.08 -15.27 6.92
N LEU A 59 12.54 -14.11 6.55
CA LEU A 59 13.20 -12.81 6.66
C LEU A 59 12.22 -11.72 7.12
N ASP A 60 12.68 -10.76 7.92
CA ASP A 60 11.99 -9.49 8.18
C ASP A 60 12.92 -8.30 7.87
N ALA A 61 12.81 -7.77 6.65
CA ALA A 61 13.57 -6.59 6.25
C ALA A 61 12.93 -5.31 6.77
N GLY A 62 13.74 -4.26 6.93
CA GLY A 62 13.26 -2.91 7.27
C GLY A 62 12.25 -2.36 6.26
N ILE A 63 11.38 -1.44 6.72
CA ILE A 63 10.45 -0.70 5.86
C ILE A 63 11.18 0.38 5.05
N LEU A 64 12.12 1.07 5.70
CA LEU A 64 12.96 2.09 5.08
C LEU A 64 14.21 1.41 4.50
N MET A 65 14.44 1.61 3.21
CA MET A 65 15.58 1.06 2.48
C MET A 65 16.29 2.19 1.74
N HIS A 66 17.56 1.98 1.42
CA HIS A 66 18.35 2.94 0.66
C HIS A 66 17.65 3.29 -0.67
N PRO A 67 17.53 4.58 -1.06
CA PRO A 67 16.71 5.02 -2.21
C PRO A 67 17.06 4.33 -3.53
N ARG A 68 18.36 4.08 -3.75
CA ARG A 68 18.87 3.36 -4.93
C ARG A 68 18.25 1.97 -5.13
N VAL A 69 17.73 1.32 -4.10
CA VAL A 69 16.99 0.05 -4.25
C VAL A 69 15.72 0.26 -5.08
N TRP A 70 15.01 1.37 -4.85
CA TRP A 70 13.77 1.72 -5.56
C TRP A 70 14.04 2.27 -6.96
N GLU A 71 15.19 2.90 -7.18
CA GLU A 71 15.66 3.30 -8.51
C GLU A 71 16.05 2.07 -9.34
N ALA A 72 16.88 1.18 -8.78
CA ALA A 72 17.36 -0.01 -9.47
C ALA A 72 16.23 -1.00 -9.80
N SER A 73 15.22 -1.10 -8.95
CA SER A 73 14.02 -1.90 -9.22
C SER A 73 13.01 -1.22 -10.15
N GLY A 74 13.24 0.04 -10.54
CA GLY A 74 12.36 0.81 -11.43
C GLY A 74 11.11 1.40 -10.76
N HIS A 75 10.94 1.27 -9.45
CA HIS A 75 9.77 1.80 -8.75
C HIS A 75 9.68 3.33 -8.76
N VAL A 76 10.83 4.03 -8.73
CA VAL A 76 10.84 5.51 -8.78
C VAL A 76 10.27 6.04 -10.10
N SER A 77 10.54 5.37 -11.21
CA SER A 77 10.08 5.81 -12.54
C SER A 77 8.78 5.15 -12.98
N GLY A 78 8.55 3.88 -12.62
CA GLY A 78 7.48 3.05 -13.18
C GLY A 78 6.31 2.75 -12.23
N PHE A 79 6.45 2.98 -10.93
CA PHE A 79 5.37 2.69 -9.97
C PHE A 79 4.36 3.85 -9.89
N THR A 80 3.69 4.11 -11.02
CA THR A 80 2.83 5.28 -11.21
C THR A 80 1.44 4.92 -11.73
N ASP A 81 0.44 5.67 -11.28
CA ASP A 81 -0.91 5.65 -11.87
C ASP A 81 -1.18 6.94 -12.66
N PRO A 82 -1.99 6.88 -13.73
CA PRO A 82 -2.43 8.07 -14.44
C PRO A 82 -3.45 8.84 -13.60
N LEU A 83 -3.08 10.05 -13.18
CA LEU A 83 -3.86 10.93 -12.33
C LEU A 83 -4.49 12.06 -13.16
N LEU A 84 -5.80 12.23 -13.02
CA LEU A 84 -6.56 13.38 -13.52
C LEU A 84 -6.98 14.27 -12.36
N GLU A 85 -6.91 15.59 -12.54
CA GLU A 85 -7.36 16.58 -11.55
C GLU A 85 -8.33 17.56 -12.19
N CYS A 86 -9.47 17.81 -11.55
CA CYS A 86 -10.36 18.89 -11.97
C CYS A 86 -9.82 20.23 -11.48
N LYS A 87 -9.56 21.16 -12.40
CA LYS A 87 -9.01 22.49 -12.10
C LYS A 87 -9.97 23.32 -11.24
N THR A 88 -11.28 23.10 -11.36
CA THR A 88 -12.34 23.83 -10.64
C THR A 88 -12.57 23.32 -9.21
N CYS A 89 -12.66 22.00 -9.00
CA CYS A 89 -12.99 21.42 -7.69
C CYS A 89 -11.81 20.75 -6.97
N LYS A 90 -10.63 20.67 -7.63
CA LYS A 90 -9.39 20.05 -7.12
C LYS A 90 -9.48 18.58 -6.74
N LYS A 91 -10.62 17.94 -7.02
CA LYS A 91 -10.76 16.48 -6.88
C LYS A 91 -9.91 15.77 -7.94
N ARG A 92 -9.47 14.57 -7.56
CA ARG A 92 -8.50 13.76 -8.24
C ARG A 92 -9.08 12.38 -8.50
N TRP A 93 -8.81 11.84 -9.68
CA TRP A 93 -9.27 10.52 -10.12
C TRP A 93 -8.16 9.78 -10.83
N ARG A 94 -8.23 8.45 -10.80
CA ARG A 94 -7.42 7.60 -11.66
C ARG A 94 -8.03 7.61 -13.06
N ALA A 95 -7.22 7.87 -14.09
CA ALA A 95 -7.72 8.09 -15.45
C ALA A 95 -8.37 6.84 -16.06
N ASP A 96 -7.86 5.66 -15.71
CA ASP A 96 -8.37 4.36 -16.14
C ASP A 96 -9.65 3.93 -15.41
N HIS A 97 -10.04 4.61 -14.33
CA HIS A 97 -11.29 4.37 -13.59
C HIS A 97 -12.27 5.55 -13.71
N LEU A 98 -12.11 6.42 -14.71
CA LEU A 98 -12.92 7.63 -14.82
C LEU A 98 -14.40 7.34 -15.08
N GLU A 99 -14.70 6.32 -15.87
CA GLU A 99 -16.08 5.91 -16.22
C GLU A 99 -16.86 5.37 -15.02
N GLU A 100 -16.16 4.76 -14.05
CA GLU A 100 -16.74 4.25 -12.81
C GLU A 100 -16.87 5.35 -11.74
N ALA A 101 -16.28 6.52 -11.99
CA ALA A 101 -16.24 7.61 -11.03
C ALA A 101 -17.43 8.57 -11.20
N ALA A 102 -17.84 9.18 -10.10
CA ALA A 102 -18.85 10.23 -10.09
C ALA A 102 -18.20 11.62 -10.04
N CYS A 103 -18.69 12.55 -10.85
CA CYS A 103 -18.28 13.94 -10.77
C CYS A 103 -18.67 14.54 -9.40
N ALA A 104 -17.72 15.21 -8.75
CA ALA A 104 -17.95 15.80 -7.42
C ALA A 104 -19.02 16.91 -7.41
N ARG A 105 -19.19 17.62 -8.53
CA ARG A 105 -20.17 18.71 -8.68
C ARG A 105 -21.55 18.19 -9.10
N LYS A 106 -21.59 17.09 -9.85
CA LYS A 106 -22.83 16.43 -10.29
C LYS A 106 -22.62 14.92 -10.27
N PRO A 107 -22.94 14.23 -9.15
CA PRO A 107 -22.65 12.80 -9.00
C PRO A 107 -23.35 11.86 -10.00
N SER A 108 -24.27 12.36 -10.82
CA SER A 108 -24.98 11.59 -11.84
C SER A 108 -24.25 11.49 -13.18
N VAL A 109 -23.07 12.10 -13.32
CA VAL A 109 -22.28 12.09 -14.57
C VAL A 109 -20.81 11.79 -14.25
N ALA A 110 -20.06 11.36 -15.26
CA ALA A 110 -18.63 11.12 -15.09
C ALA A 110 -17.86 12.45 -14.91
N PRO A 111 -16.70 12.47 -14.24
CA PRO A 111 -15.86 13.65 -14.16
C PRO A 111 -15.45 14.12 -15.56
N GLY A 112 -15.62 15.42 -15.85
CA GLY A 112 -15.36 16.02 -17.17
C GLY A 112 -16.61 16.21 -18.03
N GLU A 113 -17.72 15.51 -17.77
CA GLU A 113 -18.96 15.66 -18.55
C GLU A 113 -19.84 16.83 -18.08
N HIS A 114 -19.60 17.33 -16.86
CA HIS A 114 -20.31 18.49 -16.34
C HIS A 114 -19.60 19.79 -16.74
N LYS A 115 -20.36 20.80 -17.18
CA LYS A 115 -19.86 22.13 -17.56
C LYS A 115 -18.96 22.80 -16.51
N ASP A 116 -19.21 22.55 -15.22
CA ASP A 116 -18.44 23.12 -14.11
C ASP A 116 -17.32 22.17 -13.60
N CYS A 117 -16.95 21.18 -14.41
CA CYS A 117 -15.91 20.20 -14.13
C CYS A 117 -14.82 20.24 -15.21
N ASP A 118 -13.97 21.27 -15.15
CA ASP A 118 -12.80 21.40 -16.04
C ASP A 118 -11.74 20.37 -15.64
N LEU A 119 -11.62 19.28 -16.40
CA LEU A 119 -10.67 18.19 -16.16
C LEU A 119 -9.34 18.49 -16.87
N GLY A 120 -8.24 18.48 -16.11
CA GLY A 120 -6.90 18.66 -16.68
C GLY A 120 -6.39 17.43 -17.44
N GLU A 121 -5.19 17.54 -18.00
CA GLU A 121 -4.55 16.43 -18.70
C GLU A 121 -4.04 15.35 -17.71
N PRO A 122 -4.02 14.06 -18.11
CA PRO A 122 -3.47 13.00 -17.30
C PRO A 122 -1.98 13.24 -17.01
N ARG A 123 -1.57 13.09 -15.75
CA ARG A 123 -0.17 13.08 -15.33
C ARG A 123 0.16 11.80 -14.58
N LEU A 124 1.38 11.29 -14.73
CA LEU A 124 1.82 10.13 -13.96
C LEU A 124 2.07 10.54 -12.50
N PHE A 125 1.45 9.82 -11.58
CA PHE A 125 1.61 10.03 -10.14
C PHE A 125 2.26 8.81 -9.50
N ASN A 126 3.45 8.98 -8.91
CA ASN A 126 4.14 7.89 -8.23
C ASN A 126 3.40 7.52 -6.94
N LEU A 127 3.16 6.22 -6.77
CA LEU A 127 2.38 5.66 -5.67
C LEU A 127 3.22 5.36 -4.42
N MET A 128 4.54 5.59 -4.42
CA MET A 128 5.34 5.43 -3.21
C MET A 128 5.15 6.61 -2.26
N PHE A 129 5.06 6.32 -0.97
CA PHE A 129 5.17 7.36 0.04
C PHE A 129 6.63 7.79 0.17
N LYS A 130 6.87 9.07 -0.11
CA LYS A 130 8.16 9.74 0.07
C LYS A 130 8.22 10.35 1.47
N THR A 131 9.33 10.15 2.15
CA THR A 131 9.67 10.83 3.41
C THR A 131 11.15 11.22 3.40
N PHE A 132 11.62 11.82 4.48
CA PHE A 132 12.99 12.29 4.62
C PHE A 132 13.62 11.68 5.87
N MET A 133 14.87 11.25 5.76
CA MET A 133 15.65 10.66 6.84
C MET A 133 16.89 11.50 7.08
N GLY A 134 16.94 12.13 8.25
CA GLY A 134 18.02 13.00 8.69
C GLY A 134 17.56 13.88 9.86
N PRO A 135 18.47 14.30 10.74
CA PRO A 135 18.13 15.13 11.91
C PRO A 135 17.80 16.58 11.54
N VAL A 136 18.27 17.05 10.38
CA VAL A 136 18.05 18.41 9.87
C VAL A 136 17.31 18.31 8.55
N GLU A 137 16.20 19.03 8.42
CA GLU A 137 15.30 18.97 7.26
C GLU A 137 16.02 19.37 5.95
N GLU A 138 16.96 20.30 6.02
CA GLU A 138 17.74 20.82 4.88
C GLU A 138 18.74 19.78 4.30
N ASP A 139 19.28 18.91 5.15
CA ASP A 139 20.24 17.85 4.78
C ASP A 139 19.60 16.45 4.72
N ALA A 140 18.27 16.37 4.86
CA ALA A 140 17.59 15.10 5.01
C ALA A 140 17.59 14.31 3.70
N SER A 141 18.04 13.07 3.76
CA SER A 141 18.04 12.17 2.61
C SER A 141 16.61 11.74 2.28
N VAL A 142 16.22 11.86 1.01
CA VAL A 142 14.94 11.32 0.54
C VAL A 142 14.95 9.82 0.74
N VAL A 143 13.90 9.27 1.37
CA VAL A 143 13.68 7.83 1.49
C VAL A 143 12.20 7.50 1.22
N TYR A 144 11.89 6.22 1.05
CA TYR A 144 10.53 5.78 0.71
C TYR A 144 10.04 4.74 1.71
N LEU A 145 8.74 4.75 1.99
CA LEU A 145 8.08 3.58 2.57
C LEU A 145 7.93 2.53 1.47
N ARG A 146 8.37 1.30 1.72
CA ARG A 146 8.36 0.23 0.72
C ARG A 146 6.95 -0.03 0.14
N PRO A 147 6.78 -0.05 -1.20
CA PRO A 147 5.51 -0.41 -1.85
C PRO A 147 5.23 -1.91 -1.91
N GLU A 148 6.24 -2.73 -1.57
CA GLU A 148 6.19 -4.19 -1.53
C GLU A 148 7.25 -4.74 -0.57
N THR A 149 7.21 -6.05 -0.27
CA THR A 149 8.18 -6.72 0.60
C THR A 149 9.36 -7.34 -0.15
N ALA A 150 9.22 -7.59 -1.46
CA ALA A 150 10.14 -8.43 -2.24
C ALA A 150 11.58 -7.90 -2.29
N GLN A 151 11.76 -6.58 -2.40
CA GLN A 151 13.10 -5.97 -2.43
C GLN A 151 13.95 -6.33 -1.22
N GLY A 152 13.33 -6.51 -0.04
CA GLY A 152 14.02 -6.96 1.17
C GLY A 152 14.69 -8.33 1.01
N SER A 153 13.99 -9.28 0.36
CA SER A 153 14.52 -10.60 0.02
C SER A 153 15.62 -10.52 -1.01
N TYR A 154 15.48 -9.68 -2.05
CA TYR A 154 16.48 -9.56 -3.11
C TYR A 154 17.82 -9.02 -2.59
N VAL A 155 17.81 -7.94 -1.80
CA VAL A 155 19.06 -7.36 -1.27
C VAL A 155 19.73 -8.26 -0.24
N ASN A 156 19.00 -9.17 0.40
CA ASN A 156 19.53 -10.13 1.38
C ASN A 156 19.74 -11.54 0.82
N PHE A 157 19.57 -11.76 -0.49
CA PHE A 157 19.63 -13.11 -1.08
C PHE A 157 20.91 -13.87 -0.65
N LEU A 158 22.08 -13.25 -0.79
CA LEU A 158 23.35 -13.90 -0.42
C LEU A 158 23.49 -14.07 1.10
N ASN A 159 23.04 -13.10 1.91
CA ASN A 159 23.08 -13.20 3.37
C ASN A 159 22.26 -14.41 3.85
N VAL A 160 21.05 -14.57 3.32
CA VAL A 160 20.16 -15.69 3.67
C VAL A 160 20.73 -17.00 3.13
N GLN A 161 21.11 -17.07 1.85
CA GLN A 161 21.64 -18.29 1.24
C GLN A 161 22.86 -18.84 2.01
N GLN A 162 23.80 -17.97 2.37
CA GLN A 162 25.04 -18.38 3.01
C GLN A 162 24.82 -18.85 4.45
N THR A 163 24.00 -18.13 5.22
CA THR A 163 23.74 -18.44 6.63
C THR A 163 22.89 -19.70 6.82
N SER A 164 21.88 -19.90 5.96
CA SER A 164 21.02 -21.09 5.92
C SER A 164 21.66 -22.28 5.19
N ARG A 165 22.76 -22.05 4.45
CA ARG A 165 23.44 -23.04 3.60
C ARG A 165 22.54 -23.65 2.52
N GLN A 166 21.54 -22.89 2.08
CA GLN A 166 20.60 -23.32 1.05
C GLN A 166 21.26 -23.44 -0.32
N ARG A 167 20.79 -24.41 -1.10
CA ARG A 167 21.13 -24.56 -2.53
C ARG A 167 19.94 -24.12 -3.37
N VAL A 168 20.22 -23.56 -4.54
CA VAL A 168 19.15 -23.19 -5.48
C VAL A 168 18.52 -24.48 -6.04
N PRO A 169 17.17 -24.59 -6.13
CA PRO A 169 16.19 -23.56 -5.74
C PRO A 169 15.86 -23.56 -4.24
N PHE A 170 15.73 -22.35 -3.68
CA PHE A 170 15.15 -22.09 -2.36
C PHE A 170 14.39 -20.75 -2.40
N GLY A 171 13.51 -20.51 -1.44
CA GLY A 171 12.70 -19.30 -1.30
C GLY A 171 13.06 -18.48 -0.06
N ILE A 172 12.64 -17.22 -0.06
CA ILE A 172 12.71 -16.32 1.09
C ILE A 172 11.32 -15.74 1.31
N ALA A 173 10.68 -16.09 2.43
CA ALA A 173 9.38 -15.60 2.83
C ALA A 173 9.51 -14.40 3.77
N GLN A 174 8.66 -13.39 3.56
CA GLN A 174 8.57 -12.21 4.42
C GLN A 174 7.11 -11.84 4.66
N LEU A 175 6.74 -11.66 5.93
CA LEU A 175 5.49 -11.05 6.34
C LEU A 175 5.77 -9.63 6.81
N GLY A 176 5.04 -8.65 6.28
CA GLY A 176 5.25 -7.27 6.69
C GLY A 176 4.27 -6.28 6.08
N LYS A 177 4.40 -5.03 6.50
CA LYS A 177 3.65 -3.91 5.92
C LYS A 177 4.27 -3.45 4.61
N ALA A 178 3.42 -2.98 3.69
CA ALA A 178 3.78 -2.28 2.47
C ALA A 178 2.78 -1.14 2.29
N PHE A 179 3.21 -0.08 1.60
CA PHE A 179 2.46 1.18 1.56
C PHE A 179 2.26 1.63 0.11
N ARG A 180 1.03 2.02 -0.23
CA ARG A 180 0.69 2.52 -1.56
C ARG A 180 -0.13 3.78 -1.42
N ASN A 181 0.34 4.88 -1.99
CA ASN A 181 -0.32 6.17 -1.97
C ASN A 181 -1.47 6.20 -2.99
N GLU A 182 -2.49 5.36 -2.75
CA GLU A 182 -3.62 5.16 -3.65
C GLU A 182 -4.38 6.47 -3.91
N ILE A 183 -4.59 6.75 -5.20
CA ILE A 183 -5.32 7.93 -5.67
C ILE A 183 -6.79 7.85 -5.26
N THR A 184 -7.42 6.69 -5.48
CA THR A 184 -8.85 6.50 -5.23
C THR A 184 -9.05 5.41 -4.16
N PRO A 185 -9.23 5.80 -2.90
CA PRO A 185 -9.57 4.87 -1.83
C PRO A 185 -10.96 4.26 -2.06
N GLY A 186 -11.13 2.95 -1.84
CA GLY A 186 -12.41 2.30 -2.09
C GLY A 186 -12.50 0.86 -1.58
N ASN A 187 -13.72 0.36 -1.44
CA ASN A 187 -14.01 -1.04 -1.08
C ASN A 187 -13.35 -1.48 0.25
N PHE A 188 -13.51 -0.72 1.33
CA PHE A 188 -13.09 -1.15 2.68
C PHE A 188 -11.60 -1.57 2.74
N ILE A 189 -11.29 -2.79 3.20
CA ILE A 189 -9.92 -3.30 3.30
C ILE A 189 -9.32 -3.79 1.96
N PHE A 190 -10.03 -3.65 0.83
CA PHE A 190 -9.52 -4.06 -0.49
C PHE A 190 -8.59 -3.02 -1.14
N ARG A 191 -8.78 -1.72 -0.87
CA ARG A 191 -7.84 -0.66 -1.28
C ARG A 191 -7.46 0.19 -0.08
N THR A 192 -6.29 -0.10 0.48
CA THR A 192 -5.72 0.57 1.64
C THR A 192 -4.41 1.27 1.28
N ARG A 193 -4.01 2.24 2.10
CA ARG A 193 -2.73 2.94 1.95
C ARG A 193 -1.61 2.32 2.76
#